data_AF-A0A5D0NI75-F1
#
_entry.id   AF-A0A5D0NI75-F1
#
_cell.length_a   1.000
_cell.length_b   1.000
_cell.length_c   1.000
_cell.angle_alpha   90.00
_cell.angle_beta   90.00
_cell.angle_gamma   90.00
#
_symmetry.space_group_name_H-M   'P 1'
#
loop_
_entity.id
_entity.type
_entity.pdbx_description
1 polymer ?
#
loop_
_entity_poly.entity_id
_entity_poly.type
_entity_poly.pdbx_seq_one_letter_code
_entity_poly.pdbx_strand_id
1 'polypeptide(L)'
;MDSDSIAHDAEHDAMVALNAMGTFQNYLQHADAKVSVLYAVLASSAAAVLSAAGDTSALFALGYLAVFVGAGVHLTQAIRPRLGGEPTVSAFGILGITERLPADAAAQRDEAWAMARTLAGAAALKHHHVVRAIPWTAASVVLALAKVLWVSVSG
;
A
#
# COMPACT_ATOMS: atom_id res chain seq x y z
N MET A 1 35.06 -34.03 10.49
CA MET A 1 33.68 -33.59 10.81
C MET A 1 33.31 -32.72 9.65
N ASP A 2 32.93 -33.38 8.57
CA ASP A 2 32.74 -32.77 7.25
C ASP A 2 31.44 -31.98 7.32
N SER A 3 31.61 -30.67 7.46
CA SER A 3 30.54 -29.71 7.25
C SER A 3 30.34 -29.63 5.75
N ASP A 4 29.75 -30.68 5.17
CA ASP A 4 29.11 -30.61 3.86
C ASP A 4 28.08 -29.49 3.96
N SER A 5 28.54 -28.31 3.55
CA SER A 5 27.70 -27.19 3.14
C SER A 5 26.66 -27.80 2.23
N ILE A 6 25.42 -27.92 2.72
CA ILE A 6 24.26 -28.28 1.90
C ILE A 6 24.13 -27.14 0.89
N ALA A 7 24.86 -27.25 -0.21
CA ALA A 7 24.68 -26.43 -1.38
C ALA A 7 23.30 -26.82 -1.89
N HIS A 8 22.28 -26.06 -1.51
CA HIS A 8 20.96 -26.20 -2.09
C HIS A 8 21.11 -26.03 -3.60
N ASP A 9 20.62 -27.00 -4.37
CA ASP A 9 20.63 -26.92 -5.82
C ASP A 9 20.04 -25.59 -6.26
N ALA A 10 20.65 -24.94 -7.24
CA ALA A 10 20.24 -23.60 -7.69
C ALA A 10 18.74 -23.56 -8.10
N GLU A 11 18.18 -24.68 -8.53
CA GLU A 11 16.75 -24.86 -8.80
C GLU A 11 15.90 -24.77 -7.52
N HIS A 12 16.36 -25.36 -6.41
CA HIS A 12 15.69 -25.28 -5.12
C HIS A 12 15.67 -23.83 -4.60
N ASP A 13 16.82 -23.15 -4.68
CA ASP A 13 16.92 -21.74 -4.29
C ASP A 13 16.04 -20.83 -5.17
N ALA A 14 15.96 -21.10 -6.48
CA ALA A 14 15.09 -20.39 -7.40
C ALA A 14 13.60 -20.60 -7.08
N MET A 15 13.19 -21.84 -6.74
CA MET A 15 11.82 -22.11 -6.29
C MET A 15 11.48 -21.40 -4.99
N VAL A 16 12.40 -21.36 -4.03
CA VAL A 16 12.22 -20.60 -2.77
C VAL A 16 12.04 -19.11 -3.06
N ALA A 17 12.85 -18.56 -3.96
CA ALA A 17 12.75 -17.15 -4.35
C ALA A 17 11.43 -16.84 -5.06
N LEU A 18 10.96 -17.71 -5.97
CA LEU A 18 9.67 -17.57 -6.64
C LEU A 18 8.49 -17.66 -5.65
N ASN A 19 8.56 -18.58 -4.68
CA ASN A 19 7.55 -18.68 -3.64
C ASN A 19 7.52 -17.44 -2.72
N ALA A 20 8.71 -16.90 -2.38
CA ALA A 20 8.81 -15.64 -1.66
C ALA A 20 8.23 -14.46 -2.46
N MET A 21 8.51 -14.40 -3.77
CA MET A 21 7.91 -13.40 -4.67
C MET A 21 6.39 -13.48 -4.68
N GLY A 22 5.82 -14.68 -4.85
CA GLY A 22 4.36 -14.90 -4.79
C GLY A 22 3.76 -14.46 -3.46
N THR A 23 4.45 -14.74 -2.35
CA THR A 23 4.04 -14.28 -1.01
C THR A 23 4.04 -12.75 -0.92
N PHE A 24 5.07 -12.07 -1.42
CA PHE A 24 5.12 -10.60 -1.39
C PHE A 24 4.09 -9.95 -2.33
N GLN A 25 3.82 -10.55 -3.48
CA GLN A 25 2.72 -10.11 -4.36
C GLN A 25 1.38 -10.18 -3.64
N ASN A 26 1.13 -11.27 -2.91
CA ASN A 26 -0.09 -11.42 -2.12
C ASN A 26 -0.18 -10.35 -1.00
N TYR A 27 0.93 -10.07 -0.30
CA TYR A 27 0.96 -8.97 0.67
C TYR A 27 0.71 -7.60 0.05
N LEU A 28 1.21 -7.36 -1.16
CA LEU A 28 0.96 -6.12 -1.89
C LEU A 28 -0.53 -5.98 -2.25
N GLN A 29 -1.15 -7.05 -2.76
CA GLN A 29 -2.59 -7.09 -3.07
C GLN A 29 -3.44 -6.86 -1.82
N HIS A 30 -3.09 -7.48 -0.69
CA HIS A 30 -3.75 -7.24 0.58
C HIS A 30 -3.60 -5.80 1.07
N ALA A 31 -2.43 -5.18 0.87
CA ALA A 31 -2.23 -3.77 1.19
C ALA A 31 -3.10 -2.86 0.30
N ASP A 32 -3.17 -3.14 -1.00
CA ASP A 32 -3.99 -2.38 -1.95
C ASP A 32 -5.48 -2.50 -1.61
N ALA A 33 -5.95 -3.69 -1.22
CA ALA A 33 -7.32 -3.87 -0.74
C ALA A 33 -7.60 -3.01 0.51
N LYS A 34 -6.69 -2.96 1.49
CA LYS A 34 -6.84 -2.12 2.69
C LYS A 34 -6.92 -0.64 2.33
N VAL A 35 -6.09 -0.18 1.40
CA VAL A 35 -6.12 1.22 0.95
C VAL A 35 -7.45 1.54 0.26
N SER A 36 -7.96 0.66 -0.59
CA SER A 36 -9.27 0.81 -1.24
C SER A 36 -10.41 0.96 -0.22
N VAL A 37 -10.43 0.09 0.80
CA VAL A 37 -11.40 0.20 1.90
C VAL A 37 -11.29 1.54 2.64
N LEU A 38 -10.07 1.96 2.98
CA LEU A 38 -9.87 3.24 3.69
C LEU A 38 -10.31 4.45 2.86
N TYR A 39 -10.11 4.43 1.53
CA TYR A 39 -10.65 5.46 0.64
C TYR A 39 -12.17 5.48 0.62
N ALA A 40 -12.80 4.31 0.54
CA ALA A 40 -14.26 4.21 0.56
C ALA A 40 -14.84 4.79 1.87
N VAL A 41 -14.21 4.48 3.01
CA VAL A 41 -14.59 5.03 4.33
C VAL A 41 -14.39 6.54 4.36
N LEU A 42 -13.24 7.04 3.87
CA LEU A 42 -12.94 8.46 3.83
C LEU A 42 -13.96 9.23 2.96
N ALA A 43 -14.28 8.72 1.78
CA ALA A 43 -15.29 9.30 0.88
C ALA A 43 -16.69 9.30 1.53
N SER A 44 -17.06 8.21 2.20
CA SER A 44 -18.34 8.10 2.92
C SER A 44 -18.43 9.12 4.07
N SER A 45 -17.33 9.33 4.79
CA SER A 45 -17.27 10.35 5.85
C SER A 45 -17.47 11.76 5.30
N ALA A 46 -16.92 12.08 4.12
CA ALA A 46 -17.09 13.38 3.49
C ALA A 46 -18.52 13.59 3.00
N ALA A 47 -19.12 12.55 2.41
CA ALA A 47 -20.53 12.58 2.02
C ALA A 47 -21.45 12.84 3.22
N ALA A 48 -21.17 12.22 4.37
CA ALA A 48 -21.93 12.44 5.60
C ALA A 48 -21.78 13.86 6.17
N VAL A 49 -20.59 14.47 6.10
CA VAL A 49 -20.41 15.88 6.48
C VAL A 49 -21.15 16.80 5.52
N LEU A 50 -21.10 16.52 4.22
CA LEU A 50 -21.80 17.30 3.20
C LEU A 50 -23.33 17.22 3.35
N SER A 51 -23.88 16.06 3.70
CA SER A 51 -25.33 15.92 3.92
C SER A 51 -25.80 16.67 5.17
N ALA A 52 -24.91 16.86 6.16
CA ALA A 52 -25.15 17.63 7.37
C ALA A 52 -24.59 19.07 7.28
N ALA A 53 -24.31 19.58 6.07
CA ALA A 53 -23.45 20.76 5.89
C ALA A 53 -23.99 22.09 6.45
N GLY A 54 -25.30 22.22 6.75
CA GLY A 54 -26.04 23.43 7.15
C GLY A 54 -25.26 24.57 7.86
N ASP A 55 -25.60 24.92 9.10
CA ASP A 55 -24.82 25.91 9.87
C ASP A 55 -23.53 25.25 10.41
N THR A 56 -22.60 24.94 9.51
CA THR A 56 -21.29 24.41 9.90
C THR A 56 -20.34 25.57 10.18
N SER A 57 -19.80 25.60 11.40
CA SER A 57 -18.80 26.59 11.75
C SER A 57 -17.54 26.44 10.91
N ALA A 58 -16.92 27.56 10.52
CA ALA A 58 -15.67 27.55 9.76
C ALA A 58 -14.56 26.77 10.48
N LEU A 59 -14.51 26.82 11.82
CA LEU A 59 -13.56 26.06 12.63
C LEU A 59 -13.74 24.54 12.47
N PHE A 60 -14.99 24.06 12.50
CA PHE A 60 -15.26 22.64 12.28
C PHE A 60 -14.88 22.23 10.85
N ALA A 61 -15.27 23.02 9.85
CA ALA A 61 -14.96 22.74 8.45
C ALA A 61 -13.44 22.67 8.20
N LEU A 62 -12.67 23.59 8.77
CA LEU A 62 -11.20 23.58 8.69
C LEU A 62 -10.58 22.38 9.40
N GLY A 63 -11.07 22.04 10.60
CA GLY A 63 -10.62 20.88 11.34
C GLY A 63 -10.89 19.57 10.61
N TYR A 64 -12.10 19.41 10.07
CA TYR A 64 -12.47 18.26 9.25
C TYR A 64 -11.61 18.17 7.99
N LEU A 65 -11.42 19.29 7.27
CA LEU A 65 -10.58 19.34 6.08
C LEU A 65 -9.13 18.91 6.38
N ALA A 66 -8.55 19.39 7.48
CA ALA A 66 -7.19 19.00 7.88
C ALA A 66 -7.06 17.49 8.11
N VAL A 67 -8.06 16.89 8.78
CA VAL A 67 -8.09 15.44 9.03
C VAL A 67 -8.30 14.66 7.74
N PHE A 68 -9.22 15.11 6.89
CA PHE A 68 -9.52 14.51 5.60
C PHE A 68 -8.29 14.51 4.67
N VAL A 69 -7.59 15.65 4.59
CA VAL A 69 -6.34 15.79 3.83
C VAL A 69 -5.23 14.93 4.43
N GLY A 70 -5.09 14.87 5.76
CA GLY A 70 -4.13 14.00 6.44
C GLY A 70 -4.31 12.53 6.06
N ALA A 71 -5.56 12.04 6.08
CA ALA A 71 -5.90 10.70 5.60
C ALA A 71 -5.57 10.53 4.12
N GLY A 72 -6.01 11.46 3.27
CA GLY A 72 -5.81 11.43 1.82
C GLY A 72 -4.33 11.41 1.43
N VAL A 73 -3.47 12.18 2.11
CA VAL A 73 -2.02 12.20 1.86
C VAL A 73 -1.40 10.84 2.13
N HIS A 74 -1.70 10.21 3.27
CA HIS A 74 -1.15 8.89 3.59
C HIS A 74 -1.68 7.80 2.66
N LEU A 75 -2.97 7.81 2.31
CA LEU A 75 -3.54 6.85 1.37
C LEU A 75 -2.97 7.03 -0.05
N THR A 76 -2.82 8.26 -0.51
CA THR A 76 -2.22 8.54 -1.83
C THR A 76 -0.76 8.10 -1.86
N GLN A 77 -0.01 8.30 -0.76
CA GLN A 77 1.37 7.82 -0.65
C GLN A 77 1.46 6.29 -0.63
N ALA A 78 0.44 5.59 -0.13
CA ALA A 78 0.38 4.12 -0.16
C ALA A 78 0.15 3.56 -1.58
N ILE A 79 -0.59 4.27 -2.44
CA ILE A 79 -0.83 3.84 -3.84
C ILE A 79 0.28 4.32 -4.78
N ARG A 80 0.98 5.41 -4.46
CA ARG A 80 1.95 6.04 -5.37
C ARG A 80 2.97 5.02 -5.86
N PRO A 81 3.00 4.70 -7.17
CA PRO A 81 4.00 3.81 -7.72
C PRO A 81 5.36 4.48 -7.59
N ARG A 82 6.22 3.92 -6.73
CA ARG A 82 7.62 4.33 -6.59
C ARG A 82 8.49 3.20 -7.11
N LEU A 83 8.56 3.10 -8.44
CA LEU A 83 9.63 2.37 -9.10
C LEU A 83 10.87 3.26 -8.97
N GLY A 84 11.74 2.96 -8.01
CA GLY A 84 13.04 3.60 -7.91
C GLY A 84 13.97 2.99 -8.97
N GLY A 85 14.27 3.74 -10.02
CA GLY A 85 15.15 3.30 -11.11
C GLY A 85 14.60 3.68 -12.49
N GLU A 86 15.46 3.67 -13.51
CA GLU A 86 14.98 3.72 -14.90
C GLU A 86 14.07 2.51 -15.16
N PRO A 87 12.86 2.72 -15.71
CA PRO A 87 11.97 1.62 -16.06
C PRO A 87 12.64 0.75 -17.13
N THR A 88 13.18 -0.40 -16.74
CA THR A 88 13.55 -1.45 -17.68
C THR A 88 12.29 -2.05 -18.26
N VAL A 89 12.10 -1.85 -19.56
CA VAL A 89 11.01 -2.47 -20.32
C VAL A 89 11.40 -3.92 -20.56
N SER A 90 10.64 -4.84 -19.99
CA SER A 90 10.75 -6.26 -20.28
C SER A 90 10.25 -6.57 -21.69
N ALA A 91 10.78 -7.62 -22.32
CA ALA A 91 10.23 -8.19 -23.56
C ALA A 91 8.75 -8.65 -23.41
N PHE A 92 8.26 -8.79 -22.18
CA PHE A 92 6.87 -9.11 -21.86
C PHE A 92 5.98 -7.89 -21.57
N GLY A 93 6.50 -6.66 -21.74
CA GLY A 93 5.76 -5.43 -21.46
C GLY A 93 5.54 -5.15 -19.96
N ILE A 94 6.19 -5.92 -19.08
CA ILE A 94 6.16 -5.72 -17.63
C ILE A 94 7.29 -4.76 -17.26
N LEU A 95 6.95 -3.63 -16.65
CA LEU A 95 7.92 -2.64 -16.18
C LEU A 95 8.73 -3.21 -15.01
N GLY A 96 10.06 -3.17 -15.10
CA GLY A 96 10.99 -3.58 -14.03
C GLY A 96 11.49 -5.03 -14.11
N ILE A 97 11.16 -5.79 -15.16
CA ILE A 97 11.78 -7.08 -15.45
C ILE A 97 12.82 -6.87 -16.56
N THR A 98 14.03 -7.40 -16.42
CA THR A 98 15.08 -7.25 -17.43
C THR A 98 14.66 -7.89 -18.75
N GLU A 99 15.04 -7.26 -19.87
CA GLU A 99 14.68 -7.68 -21.23
C GLU A 99 15.31 -9.02 -21.64
N ARG A 100 16.33 -9.47 -20.89
CA ARG A 100 17.06 -10.72 -21.14
C ARG A 100 16.82 -11.70 -20.00
N LEU A 101 16.48 -12.95 -20.36
CA LEU A 101 16.49 -14.05 -19.41
C LEU A 101 17.93 -14.28 -18.89
N PRO A 102 18.10 -14.56 -17.58
CA PRO A 102 19.41 -14.90 -17.04
C PRO A 102 19.95 -16.18 -17.68
N ALA A 103 21.25 -16.16 -17.97
CA ALA A 103 21.91 -17.21 -18.74
C ALA A 103 22.05 -18.54 -18.00
N ASP A 104 22.03 -18.52 -16.67
CA ASP A 104 22.17 -19.70 -15.82
C ASP A 104 21.29 -19.65 -14.55
N ALA A 105 21.16 -20.78 -13.87
CA ALA A 105 20.31 -20.92 -12.68
C ALA A 105 20.77 -20.03 -11.51
N ALA A 106 22.07 -19.74 -11.41
CA ALA A 106 22.61 -18.84 -10.39
C ALA A 106 22.16 -17.39 -10.63
N ALA A 107 22.19 -16.92 -11.88
CA ALA A 107 21.72 -15.61 -12.25
C ALA A 107 20.19 -15.48 -12.12
N GLN A 108 19.42 -16.55 -12.38
CA GLN A 108 17.98 -16.58 -12.12
C GLN A 108 17.65 -16.46 -10.62
N ARG A 109 18.41 -17.15 -9.77
CA ARG A 109 18.28 -17.05 -8.31
C ARG A 109 18.56 -15.62 -7.82
N ASP A 110 19.65 -15.02 -8.28
CA ASP A 110 20.06 -13.69 -7.83
C ASP A 110 19.06 -12.60 -8.28
N GLU A 111 18.51 -12.73 -9.50
CA GLU A 111 17.42 -11.87 -9.98
C GLU A 111 16.14 -12.04 -9.15
N ALA A 112 15.74 -13.29 -8.86
CA ALA A 112 14.55 -13.56 -8.06
C ALA A 112 14.67 -12.99 -6.63
N TRP A 113 15.85 -13.07 -6.00
CA TRP A 113 16.11 -12.44 -4.70
C TRP A 113 16.15 -10.92 -4.77
N ALA A 114 16.66 -10.33 -5.86
CA ALA A 114 16.60 -8.88 -6.07
C ALA A 114 15.14 -8.40 -6.18
N MET A 115 14.30 -9.14 -6.90
CA MET A 115 12.88 -8.86 -7.02
C MET A 115 12.15 -9.03 -5.69
N ALA A 116 12.43 -10.11 -4.95
CA ALA A 116 11.86 -10.35 -3.62
C ALA A 116 12.18 -9.21 -2.64
N ARG A 117 13.44 -8.72 -2.60
CA ARG A 117 13.83 -7.55 -1.78
C ARG A 117 13.09 -6.27 -2.18
N THR A 118 12.93 -6.04 -3.48
CA THR A 118 12.21 -4.88 -4.01
C THR A 118 10.73 -4.91 -3.61
N LEU A 119 10.08 -6.06 -3.77
CA LEU A 119 8.69 -6.27 -3.36
C LEU A 119 8.52 -6.15 -1.85
N ALA A 120 9.44 -6.68 -1.05
CA ALA A 120 9.41 -6.55 0.41
C ALA A 120 9.52 -5.08 0.85
N GLY A 121 10.44 -4.30 0.24
CA GLY A 121 10.58 -2.87 0.50
C GLY A 121 9.31 -2.09 0.13
N ALA A 122 8.72 -2.39 -1.02
CA ALA A 122 7.46 -1.78 -1.45
C ALA A 122 6.31 -2.12 -0.48
N ALA A 123 6.16 -3.39 -0.10
CA ALA A 123 5.14 -3.84 0.84
C ALA A 123 5.28 -3.17 2.22
N ALA A 124 6.50 -3.06 2.75
CA ALA A 124 6.78 -2.40 4.03
C ALA A 124 6.40 -0.91 4.01
N LEU A 125 6.76 -0.20 2.94
CA LEU A 125 6.40 1.22 2.78
C LEU A 125 4.89 1.42 2.64
N LYS A 126 4.21 0.60 1.82
CA LYS A 126 2.74 0.64 1.72
C LYS A 126 2.10 0.40 3.07
N HIS A 127 2.55 -0.62 3.80
CA HIS A 127 2.03 -0.95 5.12
C HIS A 127 2.19 0.20 6.12
N HIS A 128 3.37 0.84 6.13
CA HIS A 128 3.61 2.01 6.99
C HIS A 128 2.63 3.15 6.72
N HIS A 129 2.36 3.47 5.45
CA HIS A 129 1.40 4.50 5.08
C HIS A 129 -0.05 4.10 5.40
N VAL A 130 -0.41 2.82 5.24
CA VAL A 130 -1.72 2.30 5.66
C VAL A 130 -1.90 2.46 7.17
N VAL A 131 -0.93 2.01 7.98
CA VAL A 131 -0.99 2.12 9.44
C VAL A 131 -1.09 3.59 9.88
N ARG A 132 -0.37 4.49 9.20
CA ARG A 132 -0.47 5.93 9.46
C ARG A 132 -1.80 6.54 9.01
N ALA A 133 -2.43 6.03 7.96
CA ALA A 133 -3.72 6.55 7.47
C ALA A 133 -4.89 6.21 8.41
N ILE A 134 -4.87 5.05 9.08
CA ILE A 134 -5.94 4.58 9.96
C ILE A 134 -6.41 5.63 10.99
N PRO A 135 -5.53 6.24 11.83
CA PRO A 135 -5.99 7.21 12.82
C PRO A 135 -6.62 8.46 12.19
N TRP A 136 -6.12 8.91 11.04
CA TRP A 136 -6.72 10.05 10.31
C TRP A 136 -8.09 9.70 9.74
N THR A 137 -8.23 8.52 9.13
CA THR A 137 -9.53 8.05 8.62
C THR A 137 -10.53 7.88 9.76
N ALA A 138 -10.11 7.30 10.90
CA ALA A 138 -10.95 7.15 12.08
C ALA A 138 -11.42 8.51 12.63
N ALA A 139 -10.50 9.48 12.76
CA ALA A 139 -10.84 10.84 13.18
C ALA A 139 -11.85 11.50 12.22
N SER A 140 -11.69 11.31 10.90
CA SER A 140 -12.63 11.81 9.89
C SER A 140 -14.03 11.25 10.11
N VAL A 141 -14.15 9.94 10.36
CA VAL A 141 -15.42 9.28 10.63
C VAL A 141 -16.05 9.78 11.92
N VAL A 142 -15.28 9.90 13.01
CA VAL A 142 -15.78 10.40 14.30
C VAL A 142 -16.32 11.82 14.17
N LEU A 143 -15.60 12.71 13.48
CA LEU A 143 -16.06 14.07 13.23
C LEU A 143 -17.34 14.11 12.37
N ALA A 144 -17.39 13.27 11.32
CA ALA A 144 -18.57 13.17 10.48
C ALA A 144 -19.81 12.72 11.26
N LEU A 145 -19.67 11.67 12.08
CA LEU A 145 -20.74 11.18 12.95
C LEU A 145 -21.16 12.22 13.98
N ALA A 146 -20.21 12.89 14.63
CA ALA A 146 -20.51 13.96 15.58
C ALA A 146 -21.32 15.09 14.93
N LYS A 147 -20.99 15.47 13.69
CA LYS A 147 -21.74 16.49 12.96
C LYS A 147 -23.15 16.04 12.58
N VAL A 148 -23.29 14.82 12.07
CA VAL A 148 -24.61 14.25 11.73
C VAL A 148 -25.49 14.19 12.97
N LEU A 149 -24.97 13.63 14.08
CA LEU A 149 -25.70 13.52 15.34
C LEU A 149 -26.08 14.89 15.90
N TRP A 150 -25.17 15.87 15.83
CA TRP A 150 -25.46 17.24 16.26
C TRP A 150 -26.65 17.80 15.49
N VAL A 151 -26.62 17.72 14.15
CA VAL A 151 -27.71 18.20 13.30
C VAL A 151 -29.02 17.46 13.59
N SER A 152 -28.98 16.14 13.83
CA SER A 152 -30.16 15.35 14.17
C SER A 152 -30.78 15.69 15.53
N VAL A 153 -30.01 16.21 16.48
CA VAL A 153 -30.52 16.59 17.82
C VAL A 153 -30.89 18.07 17.89
N SER A 154 -30.24 18.92 17.08
CA SER A 154 -30.49 20.36 17.07
C SER A 154 -31.57 20.82 16.08
N GLY A 155 -31.90 19.98 15.09
CA GLY A 155 -32.99 20.21 14.14
C GLY A 155 -34.32 19.69 14.66
#